data_AF-A0A7C1ETX9-F1
#
_entry.id   AF-A0A7C1ETX9-F1
#
_cell.length_a   1.000
_cell.length_b   1.000
_cell.length_c   1.000
_cell.angle_alpha   90.00
_cell.angle_beta   90.00
_cell.angle_gamma   90.00
#
_symmetry.space_group_name_H-M   'P 1'
#
loop_
_entity.id
_entity.type
_entity.pdbx_description
1 polymer ?
#
loop_
_entity_poly.entity_id
_entity_poly.type
_entity_poly.pdbx_seq_one_letter_code
_entity_poly.pdbx_strand_id
1 'polypeptide(L)'
;MSKRALLLLAGALFFATVQTAASAEFKLQVNADPRNLLRQPDRYFDRQRPPKPMKENEAAFTEGVVRCRTEADAHANVKSGRKNQPCVATITVEAVTVLVTGDVTVNIPYRPEYGDRIDGQSWEVLKAHEEGHAQIYREVFERVAQPVADAVFAKCPKAFNISIPACSDEAIRAQMDQQLDVLLDALTAEAVSKITAVFREVNEAYDSATDHGRRGPEGDKPSTDNQTAAAREAIQNFKLQARY
;
A
#
# COMPACT_ATOMS: atom_id res chain seq x y z
N MET A 1 10.14 88.15 -17.50
CA MET A 1 9.72 87.58 -16.21
C MET A 1 9.47 86.08 -16.39
N SER A 2 10.06 85.23 -15.53
CA SER A 2 9.71 83.82 -15.16
C SER A 2 9.62 82.75 -16.27
N LYS A 3 10.59 81.83 -16.44
CA LYS A 3 10.91 80.55 -15.73
C LYS A 3 10.03 79.33 -16.09
N ARG A 4 10.70 78.28 -16.64
CA ARG A 4 10.56 76.80 -16.43
C ARG A 4 9.20 76.15 -16.84
N ALA A 5 9.07 74.92 -17.36
CA ALA A 5 9.82 73.65 -17.26
C ALA A 5 9.52 72.77 -18.52
N LEU A 6 10.46 71.99 -19.08
CA LEU A 6 10.69 70.53 -18.86
C LEU A 6 9.36 69.71 -18.76
N LEU A 7 9.09 68.62 -19.50
CA LEU A 7 9.91 67.40 -19.72
C LEU A 7 9.18 66.43 -20.70
N LEU A 8 9.95 65.61 -21.43
CA LEU A 8 9.55 64.49 -22.28
C LEU A 8 8.91 63.32 -21.50
N LEU A 9 8.04 62.55 -22.17
CA LEU A 9 7.93 61.11 -21.93
C LEU A 9 7.44 60.37 -23.19
N ALA A 10 8.41 59.75 -23.87
CA ALA A 10 8.18 58.56 -24.69
C ALA A 10 8.01 57.37 -23.75
N GLY A 11 6.94 56.60 -23.93
CA GLY A 11 6.67 55.38 -23.17
C GLY A 11 6.25 54.29 -24.13
N ALA A 12 7.22 53.48 -24.56
CA ALA A 12 7.00 52.29 -25.37
C ALA A 12 6.08 51.31 -24.63
N LEU A 13 5.05 50.82 -25.33
CA LEU A 13 4.27 49.66 -24.90
C LEU A 13 5.19 48.42 -24.95
N PHE A 14 5.76 48.06 -23.81
CA PHE A 14 6.18 46.69 -23.54
C PHE A 14 4.96 45.92 -23.04
N PHE A 15 4.31 45.18 -23.94
CA PHE A 15 3.44 44.09 -23.53
C PHE A 15 4.34 43.00 -22.94
N ALA A 16 4.51 43.00 -21.62
CA ALA A 16 4.94 41.83 -20.89
C ALA A 16 3.82 40.80 -21.03
N THR A 17 4.00 39.85 -21.96
CA THR A 17 3.25 38.60 -21.91
C THR A 17 3.63 37.92 -20.60
N VAL A 18 2.76 38.06 -19.60
CA VAL A 18 2.79 37.21 -18.40
C VAL A 18 2.51 35.82 -18.91
N GLN A 19 3.58 35.08 -19.18
CA GLN A 19 3.54 33.67 -19.45
C GLN A 19 3.19 33.03 -18.11
N THR A 20 1.89 32.92 -17.83
CA THR A 20 1.38 32.07 -16.76
C THR A 20 1.86 30.67 -17.11
N ALA A 21 2.97 30.26 -16.50
CA ALA A 21 3.32 28.85 -16.42
C ALA A 21 2.09 28.17 -15.83
N ALA A 22 1.35 27.45 -16.66
CA ALA A 22 0.29 26.59 -16.19
C ALA A 22 0.97 25.65 -15.19
N SER A 23 0.70 25.84 -13.90
CA SER A 23 1.14 24.91 -12.87
C SER A 23 0.62 23.55 -13.30
N ALA A 24 1.50 22.61 -13.61
CA ALA A 24 1.12 21.23 -13.85
C ALA A 24 0.21 20.81 -12.70
N GLU A 25 -1.04 20.52 -13.02
CA GLU A 25 -2.03 20.12 -12.03
C GLU A 25 -1.54 18.81 -11.42
N PHE A 26 -1.45 18.75 -10.09
CA PHE A 26 -0.94 17.58 -9.38
C PHE A 26 -1.87 16.39 -9.66
N LYS A 27 -1.42 15.41 -10.44
CA LYS A 27 -2.25 14.29 -10.88
C LYS A 27 -2.11 13.11 -9.93
N LEU A 28 -3.23 12.68 -9.37
CA LEU A 28 -3.33 11.45 -8.62
C LEU A 28 -3.74 10.31 -9.54
N GLN A 29 -2.97 9.23 -9.53
CA GLN A 29 -3.41 7.94 -10.06
C GLN A 29 -3.35 6.89 -8.95
N VAL A 30 -4.51 6.57 -8.36
CA VAL A 30 -4.62 5.42 -7.48
C VAL A 30 -5.09 4.21 -8.28
N ASN A 31 -4.29 3.16 -8.26
CA ASN A 31 -4.67 1.84 -8.75
C ASN A 31 -4.74 0.87 -7.56
N ALA A 32 -5.78 1.04 -6.76
CA ALA A 32 -6.12 0.14 -5.68
C ALA A 32 -7.39 -0.60 -6.08
N ASP A 33 -7.22 -1.57 -6.98
CA ASP A 33 -8.33 -2.38 -7.47
C ASP A 33 -8.37 -3.71 -6.71
N PRO A 34 -9.51 -4.11 -6.12
CA PRO A 34 -9.66 -5.44 -5.56
C PRO A 34 -9.42 -6.58 -6.56
N ARG A 35 -9.55 -6.32 -7.87
CA ARG A 35 -9.16 -7.26 -8.93
C ARG A 35 -7.65 -7.50 -8.97
N ASN A 36 -6.85 -6.64 -8.33
CA ASN A 36 -5.42 -6.84 -8.11
C ASN A 36 -5.12 -7.77 -6.92
N LEU A 37 -6.15 -8.28 -6.23
CA LEU A 37 -6.02 -9.41 -5.32
C LEU A 37 -6.26 -10.71 -6.09
N LEU A 38 -5.26 -11.58 -6.09
CA LEU A 38 -5.35 -12.88 -6.73
C LEU A 38 -5.52 -14.00 -5.69
N ARG A 39 -6.61 -14.78 -5.79
CA ARG A 39 -6.69 -16.07 -5.10
C ARG A 39 -5.81 -17.07 -5.85
N GLN A 40 -4.75 -17.49 -5.19
CA GLN A 40 -3.91 -18.58 -5.67
C GLN A 40 -4.65 -19.92 -5.43
N PRO A 41 -4.40 -20.93 -6.27
CA PRO A 41 -4.88 -22.28 -6.01
C PRO A 41 -4.39 -22.78 -4.65
N ASP A 42 -5.21 -23.61 -4.01
CA ASP A 42 -4.82 -24.30 -2.78
C ASP A 42 -3.50 -25.04 -3.00
N ARG A 43 -2.55 -24.85 -2.08
CA ARG A 43 -1.26 -25.52 -2.12
C ARG A 43 -1.24 -26.68 -1.15
N TYR A 44 -0.92 -27.84 -1.69
CA TYR A 44 -0.71 -29.04 -0.89
C TYR A 44 0.75 -29.18 -0.51
N PHE A 45 1.04 -29.53 0.75
CA PHE A 45 2.42 -29.70 1.22
C PHE A 45 2.65 -30.97 2.04
N ASP A 46 3.88 -31.49 2.01
CA ASP A 46 4.30 -32.58 2.91
C ASP A 46 4.47 -32.06 4.34
N ARG A 47 3.75 -32.64 5.30
CA ARG A 47 3.81 -32.23 6.70
C ARG A 47 5.18 -32.46 7.34
N GLN A 48 5.99 -33.37 6.81
CA GLN A 48 7.37 -33.56 7.26
C GLN A 48 8.29 -32.43 6.80
N ARG A 49 7.86 -31.66 5.79
CA ARG A 49 8.62 -30.56 5.19
C ARG A 49 7.67 -29.39 4.90
N PRO A 50 7.08 -28.80 5.95
CA PRO A 50 6.09 -27.75 5.77
C PRO A 50 6.73 -26.51 5.12
N PRO A 51 5.98 -25.78 4.28
CA PRO A 51 6.45 -24.53 3.71
C PRO A 51 6.57 -23.48 4.82
N LYS A 52 7.54 -22.58 4.71
CA LYS A 52 7.58 -21.38 5.55
C LYS A 52 6.53 -20.39 5.04
N PRO A 53 5.88 -19.59 5.93
CA PRO A 53 6.21 -19.37 7.34
C PRO A 53 5.34 -20.15 8.35
N MET A 54 4.94 -21.40 8.05
CA MET A 54 4.11 -22.22 8.96
C MET A 54 4.65 -22.26 10.39
N LYS A 55 3.79 -21.99 11.37
CA LYS A 55 4.15 -21.95 12.80
C LYS A 55 4.27 -23.36 13.38
N GLU A 56 4.98 -23.46 14.50
CA GLU A 56 5.09 -24.70 15.27
C GLU A 56 3.70 -25.13 15.78
N ASN A 57 3.28 -26.35 15.45
CA ASN A 57 1.96 -26.94 15.75
C ASN A 57 0.77 -26.43 14.92
N GLU A 58 1.01 -25.63 13.88
CA GLU A 58 -0.02 -25.31 12.89
C GLU A 58 -0.30 -26.56 12.04
N ALA A 59 -1.55 -26.81 11.65
CA ALA A 59 -1.92 -27.99 10.86
C ALA A 59 -2.15 -27.64 9.38
N ALA A 60 -2.65 -26.43 9.12
CA ALA A 60 -2.85 -25.77 7.84
C ALA A 60 -2.74 -24.26 8.09
N PHE A 61 -2.52 -23.46 7.04
CA PHE A 61 -2.45 -22.01 7.21
C PHE A 61 -2.78 -21.26 5.92
N THR A 62 -3.29 -20.04 6.06
CA THR A 62 -3.57 -19.14 4.95
C THR A 62 -2.56 -18.00 4.95
N GLU A 63 -1.81 -17.91 3.85
CA GLU A 63 -0.90 -16.80 3.61
C GLU A 63 -1.63 -15.72 2.80
N GLY A 64 -1.67 -14.50 3.34
CA GLY A 64 -2.03 -13.32 2.57
C GLY A 64 -0.84 -12.37 2.46
N VAL A 65 -0.48 -12.02 1.24
CA VAL A 65 0.60 -11.09 0.94
C VAL A 65 -0.02 -9.83 0.36
N VAL A 66 0.31 -8.66 0.90
CA VAL A 66 -0.01 -7.37 0.29
C VAL A 66 1.26 -6.65 -0.07
N ARG A 67 1.25 -6.04 -1.25
CA ARG A 67 2.33 -5.22 -1.77
C ARG A 67 1.75 -3.86 -2.13
N CYS A 68 2.48 -2.82 -1.77
CA CYS A 68 2.22 -1.47 -2.22
C CYS A 68 3.45 -1.03 -3.03
N ARG A 69 3.22 -0.31 -4.12
CA ARG A 69 4.27 0.36 -4.89
C ARG A 69 3.82 1.80 -5.09
N THR A 70 4.71 2.72 -4.77
CA THR A 70 4.46 4.15 -4.95
C THR A 70 5.50 4.67 -5.94
N GLU A 71 5.04 5.37 -6.97
CA GLU A 71 5.89 6.03 -7.95
C GLU A 71 5.54 7.51 -8.01
N ALA A 72 6.52 8.34 -8.32
CA ALA A 72 6.31 9.77 -8.48
C ALA A 72 6.98 10.27 -9.75
N ASP A 73 6.28 11.12 -10.49
CA ASP A 73 6.88 11.98 -11.51
C ASP A 73 7.25 13.30 -10.85
N ALA A 74 8.49 13.75 -11.03
CA ALA A 74 9.01 14.92 -10.38
C ALA A 74 10.10 15.59 -11.22
N HIS A 75 10.21 16.92 -11.06
CA HIS A 75 11.29 17.69 -11.66
C HIS A 75 12.02 18.54 -10.63
N ALA A 76 13.29 18.84 -10.92
CA ALA A 76 14.14 19.67 -10.09
C ALA A 76 14.22 21.10 -10.65
N ASN A 77 13.94 22.08 -9.80
CA ASN A 77 14.19 23.50 -10.07
C ASN A 77 15.37 23.98 -9.20
N VAL A 78 16.51 24.28 -9.83
CA VAL A 78 17.70 24.78 -9.12
C VAL A 78 17.51 26.25 -8.77
N LYS A 79 17.46 26.58 -7.48
CA LYS A 79 17.21 27.95 -7.00
C LYS A 79 18.44 28.84 -7.08
N SER A 80 19.63 28.27 -6.88
CA SER A 80 20.90 29.01 -6.91
C SER A 80 22.09 28.04 -6.89
N GLY A 81 23.06 28.26 -7.77
CA GLY A 81 24.33 27.54 -7.76
C GLY A 81 25.19 27.92 -8.96
N ARG A 82 26.52 28.01 -8.77
CA ARG A 82 27.46 28.00 -9.89
C ARG A 82 27.78 26.54 -10.22
N LYS A 83 28.06 26.24 -11.49
CA LYS A 83 28.46 24.89 -11.91
C LYS A 83 29.61 24.38 -11.03
N ASN A 84 29.49 23.15 -10.55
CA ASN A 84 30.45 22.49 -9.65
C ASN A 84 30.60 23.10 -8.24
N GLN A 85 29.64 23.92 -7.77
CA GLN A 85 29.55 24.35 -6.37
C GLN A 85 28.32 23.73 -5.69
N PRO A 86 28.26 23.66 -4.36
CA PRO A 86 27.05 23.23 -3.67
C PRO A 86 25.83 24.07 -4.09
N CYS A 87 24.70 23.42 -4.29
CA CYS A 87 23.45 24.10 -4.65
C CYS A 87 22.23 23.46 -4.00
N VAL A 88 21.12 24.20 -4.00
CA VAL A 88 19.83 23.74 -3.50
C VAL A 88 18.86 23.68 -4.67
N ALA A 89 18.22 22.52 -4.84
CA ALA A 89 17.14 22.34 -5.79
C ALA A 89 15.82 22.15 -5.03
N THR A 90 14.75 22.72 -5.57
CA THR A 90 13.39 22.39 -5.16
C THR A 90 12.88 21.32 -6.10
N ILE A 91 12.58 20.15 -5.54
CA ILE A 91 11.92 19.07 -6.23
C ILE A 91 10.42 19.33 -6.15
N THR A 92 9.77 19.35 -7.31
CA THR A 92 8.31 19.47 -7.41
C THR A 92 7.77 18.15 -7.90
N VAL A 93 6.86 17.56 -7.15
CA VAL A 93 6.20 16.31 -7.54
C VAL A 93 4.97 16.67 -8.37
N GLU A 94 4.92 16.17 -9.60
CA GLU A 94 3.86 16.46 -10.57
C GLU A 94 2.75 15.41 -10.54
N ALA A 95 3.13 14.15 -10.37
CA ALA A 95 2.19 13.05 -10.31
C ALA A 95 2.65 11.99 -9.32
N VAL A 96 1.69 11.29 -8.73
CA VAL A 96 1.95 10.13 -7.87
C VAL A 96 1.04 9.00 -8.30
N THR A 97 1.65 7.83 -8.53
CA THR A 97 0.94 6.59 -8.79
C THR A 97 1.10 5.66 -7.61
N VAL A 98 -0.02 5.20 -7.05
CA VAL A 98 -0.03 4.20 -5.97
C VAL A 98 -0.70 2.94 -6.48
N LEU A 99 0.03 1.82 -6.45
CA LEU A 99 -0.47 0.51 -6.84
C LEU A 99 -0.48 -0.41 -5.62
N VAL A 100 -1.66 -0.86 -5.21
CA VAL A 100 -1.82 -1.84 -4.14
C VAL A 100 -2.27 -3.16 -4.76
N THR A 101 -1.52 -4.23 -4.48
CA THR A 101 -1.81 -5.59 -4.96
C THR A 101 -1.75 -6.58 -3.81
N GLY A 102 -2.35 -7.75 -3.99
CA GLY A 102 -2.23 -8.81 -3.02
C GLY A 102 -2.39 -10.20 -3.62
N ASP A 103 -1.97 -11.19 -2.84
CA ASP A 103 -2.19 -12.60 -3.11
C ASP A 103 -2.73 -13.27 -1.86
N VAL A 104 -3.60 -14.27 -2.03
CA VAL A 104 -4.02 -15.15 -0.94
C VAL A 104 -3.84 -16.61 -1.35
N THR A 105 -3.18 -17.38 -0.50
CA THR A 105 -2.90 -18.81 -0.71
C THR A 105 -3.31 -19.60 0.51
N VAL A 106 -4.16 -20.61 0.31
CA VAL A 106 -4.51 -21.57 1.35
C VAL A 106 -3.55 -22.75 1.25
N ASN A 107 -2.78 -23.01 2.32
CA ASN A 107 -1.82 -24.09 2.40
C ASN A 107 -2.39 -25.20 3.28
N ILE A 108 -2.59 -26.38 2.69
CA ILE A 108 -3.17 -27.55 3.35
C ILE A 108 -2.19 -28.73 3.22
N PRO A 109 -2.01 -29.57 4.24
CA PRO A 109 -1.19 -30.77 4.10
C PRO A 109 -1.72 -31.69 2.99
N TYR A 110 -0.80 -32.27 2.21
CA TYR A 110 -1.05 -33.25 1.17
C TYR A 110 -1.57 -34.54 1.78
N ARG A 111 -2.51 -35.19 1.10
CA ARG A 111 -3.24 -36.34 1.64
C ARG A 111 -3.20 -37.53 0.69
N PRO A 112 -2.25 -38.46 0.88
CA PRO A 112 -2.26 -39.71 0.13
C PRO A 112 -2.47 -40.98 1.00
N GLU A 113 -2.18 -40.99 2.30
CA GLU A 113 -2.01 -42.27 3.04
C GLU A 113 -2.58 -42.33 4.47
N TYR A 114 -3.08 -41.23 5.04
CA TYR A 114 -3.40 -41.14 6.49
C TYR A 114 -4.79 -40.55 6.81
N GLY A 115 -5.87 -41.16 6.32
CA GLY A 115 -7.24 -41.02 6.88
C GLY A 115 -7.88 -39.61 6.90
N ASP A 116 -9.20 -39.57 7.15
CA ASP A 116 -10.08 -38.39 7.39
C ASP A 116 -9.45 -37.19 8.12
N ARG A 117 -8.44 -37.45 8.96
CA ARG A 117 -8.15 -36.65 10.15
C ARG A 117 -6.68 -36.31 10.27
N ILE A 118 -6.41 -35.05 10.61
CA ILE A 118 -5.09 -34.48 10.87
C ILE A 118 -5.18 -33.81 12.25
N ASP A 119 -4.31 -34.24 13.17
CA ASP A 119 -4.28 -33.75 14.56
C ASP A 119 -5.66 -33.76 15.28
N GLY A 120 -6.49 -34.77 14.98
CA GLY A 120 -7.80 -34.95 15.59
C GLY A 120 -8.96 -34.21 14.90
N GLN A 121 -8.68 -33.25 14.02
CA GLN A 121 -9.66 -32.57 13.17
C GLN A 121 -9.79 -33.25 11.81
N SER A 122 -10.94 -33.15 11.15
CA SER A 122 -11.06 -33.68 9.78
C SER A 122 -10.41 -32.72 8.79
N TRP A 123 -9.96 -33.25 7.66
CA TRP A 123 -9.38 -32.44 6.58
C TRP A 123 -10.35 -31.35 6.09
N GLU A 124 -11.65 -31.67 6.01
CA GLU A 124 -12.69 -30.72 5.61
C GLU A 124 -12.86 -29.58 6.61
N VAL A 125 -12.67 -29.86 7.91
CA VAL A 125 -12.71 -28.85 8.97
C VAL A 125 -11.54 -27.87 8.83
N LEU A 126 -10.32 -28.38 8.64
CA LEU A 126 -9.15 -27.55 8.41
C LEU A 126 -9.33 -26.67 7.17
N LYS A 127 -9.73 -27.28 6.05
CA LYS A 127 -9.99 -26.52 4.82
C LYS A 127 -11.07 -25.45 5.01
N ALA A 128 -12.16 -25.77 5.70
CA ALA A 128 -13.21 -24.79 5.98
C ALA A 128 -12.70 -23.59 6.79
N HIS A 129 -11.85 -23.84 7.80
CA HIS A 129 -11.25 -22.79 8.61
C HIS A 129 -10.34 -21.88 7.78
N GLU A 130 -9.47 -22.45 6.94
CA GLU A 130 -8.60 -21.69 6.04
C GLU A 130 -9.37 -20.89 4.98
N GLU A 131 -10.50 -21.42 4.49
CA GLU A 131 -11.37 -20.65 3.60
C GLU A 131 -11.97 -19.41 4.28
N GLY A 132 -12.26 -19.49 5.58
CA GLY A 132 -12.64 -18.33 6.38
C GLY A 132 -11.54 -17.26 6.43
N HIS A 133 -10.29 -17.66 6.71
CA HIS A 133 -9.14 -16.73 6.61
C HIS A 133 -9.00 -16.13 5.22
N ALA A 134 -9.15 -16.94 4.17
CA ALA A 134 -9.05 -16.43 2.82
C ALA A 134 -10.20 -15.48 2.44
N GLN A 135 -11.37 -15.64 3.05
CA GLN A 135 -12.46 -14.66 2.94
C GLN A 135 -12.09 -13.34 3.63
N ILE A 136 -11.46 -13.40 4.82
CA ILE A 136 -10.94 -12.22 5.52
C ILE A 136 -9.98 -11.46 4.63
N TYR A 137 -9.00 -12.15 4.04
CA TYR A 137 -8.03 -11.50 3.14
C TYR A 137 -8.70 -10.77 1.97
N ARG A 138 -9.73 -11.38 1.37
CA ARG A 138 -10.48 -10.79 0.25
C ARG A 138 -11.26 -9.56 0.65
N GLU A 139 -12.15 -9.68 1.63
CA GLU A 139 -13.04 -8.58 2.00
C GLU A 139 -12.31 -7.45 2.73
N VAL A 140 -11.29 -7.74 3.53
CA VAL A 140 -10.49 -6.68 4.14
C VAL A 140 -9.71 -5.93 3.06
N PHE A 141 -9.07 -6.63 2.10
CA PHE A 141 -8.37 -5.98 0.99
C PHE A 141 -9.30 -5.04 0.21
N GLU A 142 -10.49 -5.53 -0.17
CA GLU A 142 -11.53 -4.75 -0.84
C GLU A 142 -11.85 -3.43 -0.10
N ARG A 143 -11.83 -3.45 1.22
CA ARG A 143 -12.17 -2.29 2.05
C ARG A 143 -10.99 -1.36 2.35
N VAL A 144 -9.76 -1.88 2.41
CA VAL A 144 -8.57 -1.10 2.86
C VAL A 144 -7.69 -0.61 1.73
N ALA A 145 -7.69 -1.26 0.56
CA ALA A 145 -6.71 -0.98 -0.48
C ALA A 145 -6.79 0.48 -0.96
N GLN A 146 -7.99 0.96 -1.28
CA GLN A 146 -8.21 2.32 -1.76
C GLN A 146 -7.94 3.38 -0.66
N PRO A 147 -8.53 3.29 0.55
CA PRO A 147 -8.24 4.24 1.63
C PRO A 147 -6.75 4.36 1.98
N VAL A 148 -6.01 3.24 1.94
CA VAL A 148 -4.57 3.25 2.21
C VAL A 148 -3.80 3.95 1.10
N ALA A 149 -4.16 3.72 -0.16
CA ALA A 149 -3.54 4.41 -1.28
C ALA A 149 -3.82 5.92 -1.27
N ASP A 150 -5.04 6.33 -0.91
CA ASP A 150 -5.40 7.74 -0.72
C ASP A 150 -4.59 8.37 0.43
N ALA A 151 -4.39 7.64 1.54
CA ALA A 151 -3.60 8.10 2.67
C ALA A 151 -2.11 8.25 2.34
N VAL A 152 -1.53 7.35 1.53
CA VAL A 152 -0.16 7.46 1.00
C VAL A 152 -0.01 8.74 0.18
N PHE A 153 -0.95 8.97 -0.73
CA PHE A 153 -0.96 10.17 -1.55
C PHE A 153 -1.03 11.45 -0.72
N ALA A 154 -1.94 11.50 0.25
CA ALA A 154 -2.12 12.68 1.11
C ALA A 154 -0.85 13.05 1.90
N LYS A 155 0.02 12.08 2.16
CA LYS A 155 1.31 12.27 2.86
C LYS A 155 2.47 12.61 1.93
N CYS A 156 2.33 12.40 0.62
CA CYS A 156 3.38 12.73 -0.34
C CYS A 156 3.53 14.27 -0.44
N PRO A 157 4.70 14.85 -0.13
CA PRO A 157 4.93 16.27 -0.25
C PRO A 157 4.85 16.71 -1.71
N LYS A 158 4.09 17.77 -1.98
CA LYS A 158 4.01 18.38 -3.33
C LYS A 158 5.34 18.98 -3.79
N ALA A 159 6.15 19.44 -2.84
CA ALA A 159 7.50 19.92 -3.10
C ALA A 159 8.38 19.80 -1.86
N PHE A 160 9.67 19.61 -2.07
CA PHE A 160 10.68 19.61 -1.01
C PHE A 160 12.02 20.10 -1.56
N ASN A 161 12.94 20.48 -0.66
CA ASN A 161 14.27 20.95 -1.07
C ASN A 161 15.30 19.86 -0.83
N ILE A 162 16.26 19.74 -1.75
CA ILE A 162 17.44 18.89 -1.61
C ILE A 162 18.71 19.73 -1.69
N SER A 163 19.71 19.34 -0.89
CA SER A 163 21.05 19.92 -0.94
C SER A 163 21.95 19.05 -1.80
N ILE A 164 22.65 19.67 -2.75
CA ILE A 164 23.43 18.98 -3.78
C ILE A 164 24.88 19.42 -3.63
N PRO A 165 25.84 18.49 -3.42
CA PRO A 165 27.24 18.84 -3.18
C PRO A 165 27.94 19.57 -4.33
N ALA A 166 27.56 19.26 -5.58
CA ALA A 166 28.10 19.90 -6.78
C ALA A 166 26.99 20.10 -7.80
N CYS A 167 26.76 21.34 -8.23
CA CYS A 167 25.71 21.67 -9.19
C CYS A 167 26.08 21.21 -10.60
N SER A 168 25.72 19.97 -10.91
CA SER A 168 25.72 19.35 -12.24
C SER A 168 24.40 18.60 -12.44
N ASP A 169 23.96 18.48 -13.69
CA ASP A 169 22.69 17.81 -14.02
C ASP A 169 22.66 16.35 -13.52
N GLU A 170 23.80 15.66 -13.58
CA GLU A 170 23.97 14.29 -13.08
C GLU A 170 23.82 14.22 -11.55
N ALA A 171 24.47 15.13 -10.81
CA ALA A 171 24.37 15.17 -9.36
C ALA A 171 22.96 15.58 -8.90
N ILE A 172 22.29 16.47 -9.64
CA ILE A 172 20.90 16.85 -9.38
C ILE A 172 19.98 15.64 -9.53
N ARG A 173 20.07 14.90 -10.65
CA ARG A 173 19.25 13.71 -10.90
C ARG A 173 19.50 12.63 -9.85
N ALA A 174 20.76 12.25 -9.62
CA ALA A 174 21.09 11.22 -8.64
C ALA A 174 20.60 11.56 -7.22
N GLN A 175 20.73 12.83 -6.80
CA GLN A 175 20.28 13.24 -5.48
C GLN A 175 18.75 13.33 -5.40
N MET A 176 18.07 13.71 -6.48
CA MET A 176 16.62 13.71 -6.58
C MET A 176 16.07 12.28 -6.50
N ASP A 177 16.59 11.36 -7.32
CA ASP A 177 16.17 9.96 -7.36
C ASP A 177 16.31 9.31 -5.99
N GLN A 178 17.48 9.47 -5.35
CA GLN A 178 17.72 8.94 -4.00
C GLN A 178 16.72 9.46 -2.96
N GLN A 179 16.37 10.75 -3.00
CA GLN A 179 15.46 11.34 -2.01
C GLN A 179 14.01 10.96 -2.28
N LEU A 180 13.62 10.83 -3.54
CA LEU A 180 12.32 10.29 -3.93
C LEU A 180 12.19 8.83 -3.50
N ASP A 181 13.18 7.99 -3.76
CA ASP A 181 13.15 6.58 -3.35
C ASP A 181 12.94 6.43 -1.83
N VAL A 182 13.72 7.15 -1.01
CA VAL A 182 13.58 7.11 0.45
C VAL A 182 12.19 7.55 0.90
N LEU A 183 11.66 8.61 0.30
CA LEU A 183 10.32 9.12 0.61
C LEU A 183 9.24 8.09 0.23
N LEU A 184 9.30 7.55 -0.99
CA LEU A 184 8.30 6.62 -1.51
C LEU A 184 8.36 5.26 -0.80
N ASP A 185 9.55 4.78 -0.42
CA ASP A 185 9.74 3.58 0.37
C ASP A 185 9.14 3.73 1.77
N ALA A 186 9.37 4.86 2.43
CA ALA A 186 8.80 5.12 3.75
C ALA A 186 7.26 5.13 3.73
N LEU A 187 6.68 5.79 2.72
CA LEU A 187 5.22 5.83 2.53
C LEU A 187 4.65 4.43 2.22
N THR A 188 5.34 3.68 1.36
CA THR A 188 4.97 2.31 0.98
C THR A 188 5.03 1.35 2.18
N ALA A 189 6.09 1.43 2.98
CA ALA A 189 6.25 0.59 4.17
C ALA A 189 5.18 0.88 5.22
N GLU A 190 4.82 2.16 5.42
CA GLU A 190 3.73 2.54 6.31
C GLU A 190 2.39 1.96 5.86
N ALA A 191 2.09 2.05 4.56
CA ALA A 191 0.87 1.51 3.95
C ALA A 191 0.73 0.00 4.16
N VAL A 192 1.78 -0.76 3.80
CA VAL A 192 1.81 -2.21 3.96
C VAL A 192 1.67 -2.60 5.44
N SER A 193 2.35 -1.89 6.34
CA SER A 193 2.25 -2.13 7.79
C SER A 193 0.82 -1.95 8.29
N LYS A 194 0.13 -0.88 7.88
CA LYS A 194 -1.26 -0.64 8.27
C LYS A 194 -2.21 -1.72 7.76
N ILE A 195 -2.11 -2.11 6.49
CA ILE A 195 -2.95 -3.17 5.92
C ILE A 195 -2.71 -4.49 6.66
N THR A 196 -1.44 -4.83 6.90
CA THR A 196 -1.03 -6.05 7.61
C THR A 196 -1.58 -6.07 9.04
N ALA A 197 -1.54 -4.93 9.75
CA ALA A 197 -2.09 -4.82 11.09
C ALA A 197 -3.61 -5.06 11.13
N VAL A 198 -4.34 -4.58 10.12
CA VAL A 198 -5.79 -4.84 10.01
C VAL A 198 -6.07 -6.32 9.76
N PHE A 199 -5.37 -6.97 8.82
CA PHE A 199 -5.55 -8.41 8.62
C PHE A 199 -5.30 -9.20 9.89
N ARG A 200 -4.22 -8.88 10.61
CA ARG A 200 -3.89 -9.57 11.86
C ARG A 200 -5.02 -9.45 12.88
N GLU A 201 -5.55 -8.25 13.10
CA GLU A 201 -6.62 -8.04 14.08
C GLU A 201 -7.91 -8.76 13.71
N VAL A 202 -8.30 -8.74 12.43
CA VAL A 202 -9.51 -9.43 11.98
C VAL A 202 -9.34 -10.95 12.03
N ASN A 203 -8.15 -11.46 11.66
CA ASN A 203 -7.84 -12.89 11.77
C ASN A 203 -7.86 -13.35 13.24
N GLU A 204 -7.27 -12.59 14.17
CA GLU A 204 -7.30 -12.91 15.60
C GLU A 204 -8.74 -12.93 16.16
N ALA A 205 -9.59 -11.99 15.74
CA ALA A 205 -10.99 -11.96 16.13
C ALA A 205 -11.75 -13.19 15.60
N TYR A 206 -11.51 -13.57 14.35
CA TYR A 206 -12.09 -14.76 13.73
C TYR A 206 -11.62 -16.06 14.40
N ASP A 207 -10.33 -16.19 14.67
CA ASP A 207 -9.77 -17.35 15.39
C ASP A 207 -10.38 -17.48 16.78
N SER A 208 -10.50 -16.37 17.50
CA SER A 208 -11.14 -16.36 18.81
C SER A 208 -12.61 -16.77 18.73
N ALA A 209 -13.35 -16.37 17.70
CA ALA A 209 -14.76 -16.69 17.53
C ALA A 209 -14.99 -18.16 17.12
N THR A 210 -14.01 -18.78 16.45
CA THR A 210 -14.11 -20.15 15.94
C THR A 210 -13.36 -21.19 16.78
N ASP A 211 -12.77 -20.78 17.91
CA ASP A 211 -11.85 -21.61 18.70
C ASP A 211 -10.75 -22.22 17.81
N HIS A 212 -10.11 -21.35 17.00
CA HIS A 212 -9.14 -21.72 15.97
C HIS A 212 -9.68 -22.82 15.02
N GLY A 213 -10.88 -22.59 14.49
CA GLY A 213 -11.55 -23.52 13.58
C GLY A 213 -12.06 -24.82 14.21
N ARG A 214 -12.02 -24.97 15.54
CA ARG A 214 -12.56 -26.16 16.24
C ARG A 214 -14.08 -26.14 16.31
N ARG A 215 -14.70 -24.97 16.16
CA ARG A 215 -16.16 -24.78 16.25
C ARG A 215 -16.66 -23.80 15.19
N GLY A 216 -17.93 -23.95 14.83
CA GLY A 216 -18.69 -22.86 14.22
C GLY A 216 -19.00 -21.76 15.25
N PRO A 217 -19.41 -20.56 14.81
CA PRO A 217 -19.70 -19.42 15.69
C PRO A 217 -20.79 -19.70 16.74
N GLU A 218 -21.71 -20.63 16.47
CA GLU A 218 -22.77 -21.04 17.41
C GLU A 218 -22.44 -22.34 18.18
N GLY A 219 -21.19 -22.82 18.10
CA GLY A 219 -20.75 -24.07 18.75
C GLY A 219 -20.95 -25.34 17.91
N ASP A 220 -21.46 -25.20 16.68
CA ASP A 220 -21.68 -26.31 15.75
C ASP A 220 -20.38 -26.92 15.21
N LYS A 221 -20.51 -28.06 14.51
CA LYS A 221 -19.39 -28.62 13.74
C LYS A 221 -18.93 -27.61 12.67
N PRO A 222 -17.62 -27.35 12.52
CA PRO A 222 -17.12 -26.45 11.49
C PRO A 222 -17.51 -26.91 10.09
N SER A 223 -17.90 -25.95 9.25
CA SER A 223 -18.22 -26.11 7.84
C SER A 223 -17.80 -24.85 7.08
N THR A 224 -17.60 -24.93 5.77
CA THR A 224 -17.20 -23.76 4.97
C THR A 224 -18.18 -22.60 5.14
N ASP A 225 -19.48 -22.87 5.20
CA ASP A 225 -20.51 -21.84 5.33
C ASP A 225 -20.42 -21.12 6.68
N ASN A 226 -20.28 -21.87 7.78
CA ASN A 226 -20.25 -21.25 9.11
C ASN A 226 -18.91 -20.55 9.42
N GLN A 227 -17.80 -21.04 8.88
CA GLN A 227 -16.50 -20.36 8.95
C GLN A 227 -16.52 -19.07 8.11
N THR A 228 -17.12 -19.11 6.92
CA THR A 228 -17.29 -17.91 6.08
C THR A 228 -18.20 -16.88 6.76
N ALA A 229 -19.26 -17.33 7.44
CA ALA A 229 -20.15 -16.45 8.20
C ALA A 229 -19.40 -15.79 9.38
N ALA A 230 -18.64 -16.57 10.16
CA ALA A 230 -17.82 -16.05 11.26
C ALA A 230 -16.76 -15.04 10.76
N ALA A 231 -16.12 -15.31 9.62
CA ALA A 231 -15.20 -14.38 8.97
C ALA A 231 -15.88 -13.05 8.63
N ARG A 232 -17.08 -13.09 8.02
CA ARG A 232 -17.86 -11.88 7.72
C ARG A 232 -18.25 -11.11 8.96
N GLU A 233 -18.65 -11.80 10.02
CA GLU A 233 -18.99 -11.17 11.30
C GLU A 233 -17.76 -10.47 11.92
N ALA A 234 -16.60 -11.13 11.94
CA ALA A 234 -15.34 -10.53 12.39
C ALA A 234 -15.01 -9.25 11.60
N ILE A 235 -15.20 -9.27 10.28
CA ILE A 235 -15.00 -8.12 9.40
C ILE A 235 -16.03 -7.00 9.67
N GLN A 236 -17.30 -7.33 9.90
CA GLN A 236 -18.36 -6.35 10.20
C GLN A 236 -18.12 -5.66 11.55
N ASN A 237 -17.68 -6.41 12.55
CA ASN A 237 -17.35 -5.88 13.87
C ASN A 237 -16.09 -5.00 13.85
N PHE A 238 -15.23 -5.18 12.84
CA PHE A 238 -14.07 -4.33 12.62
C PHE A 238 -14.45 -2.96 12.02
N LYS A 239 -14.38 -1.90 12.84
CA LYS A 239 -14.65 -0.52 12.43
C LYS A 239 -13.46 0.10 11.69
N LEU A 240 -13.45 -0.05 10.36
CA LEU A 240 -12.45 0.52 9.44
C LEU A 240 -12.31 2.05 9.50
N GLN A 241 -13.41 2.78 9.71
CA GLN A 241 -13.47 4.23 9.50
C GLN A 241 -12.72 5.08 10.54
N ALA A 242 -12.17 4.48 11.61
CA ALA A 242 -11.45 5.22 12.65
C ALA A 242 -9.92 5.25 12.47
N ARG A 243 -9.37 4.64 11.41
CA ARG A 243 -7.93 4.31 11.34
C ARG A 243 -7.17 4.84 10.11
N TYR A 244 -7.85 5.47 9.17
CA TYR A 244 -7.27 5.99 7.93
C TYR A 244 -7.68 7.43 7.68
#